data_AF-A0AA85B1Z4-F1
#
_entry.id   AF-A0AA85B1Z4-F1
#
_cell.length_a   1.000
_cell.length_b   1.000
_cell.length_c   1.000
_cell.angle_alpha   90.00
_cell.angle_beta   90.00
_cell.angle_gamma   90.00
#
_symmetry.space_group_name_H-M   'P 1'
#
loop_
_entity.id
_entity.type
_entity.pdbx_description
1 polymer ?
#
loop_
_entity_poly.entity_id
_entity_poly.type
_entity_poly.pdbx_seq_one_letter_code
_entity_poly.pdbx_strand_id
1 'polypeptide(L)'
;MGVSRSASVVVAYLMRRNHLSYEEAYNIVSRKRSIFPNNGFINQLKLFHTMKWTVNRDSPLFQQYMTKRTFSVFTDYNGDLLESQTVCQLHNTPSSFRCKKCRQVLFNSNQLRIHQKPETTPNPLINSTKSKNTDNVSSVLIKGVSLNNSPLQCDKNELFCDPLEWTLHSTSDVQGKLYCPGCNAKVGSFNWCGEPCVCGTWVVPAFHFNRNHIDRVPIRSRNVITIPSKPVEDNNSFVTNADMNQS
;
A
#
# COMPACT_ATOMS: atom_id res chain seq x y z
N MET A 1 5.70 14.71 23.09
CA MET A 1 4.83 15.75 22.46
C MET A 1 3.47 15.15 22.14
N GLY A 2 2.36 15.83 22.52
CA GLY A 2 0.99 15.33 22.33
C GLY A 2 0.30 15.87 21.08
N VAL A 3 0.89 15.62 19.91
CA VAL A 3 0.49 16.27 18.65
C VAL A 3 -0.33 15.36 17.73
N SER A 4 0.04 14.07 17.63
CA SER A 4 -0.60 13.13 16.71
C SER A 4 -1.31 12.00 17.47
N ARG A 5 -0.58 10.99 17.98
CA ARG A 5 -1.16 9.82 18.67
C ARG A 5 -2.10 10.17 19.82
N SER A 6 -1.62 10.91 20.82
CA SER A 6 -2.47 11.27 21.97
C SER A 6 -3.58 12.26 21.60
N ALA A 7 -3.35 13.14 20.63
CA ALA A 7 -4.38 14.03 20.11
C ALA A 7 -5.51 13.24 19.43
N SER A 8 -5.19 12.25 18.60
CA SER A 8 -6.18 11.38 17.95
C SER A 8 -7.04 10.62 18.95
N VAL A 9 -6.47 10.16 20.06
CA VAL A 9 -7.23 9.51 21.14
C VAL A 9 -8.20 10.48 21.81
N VAL A 10 -7.76 11.71 22.10
CA VAL A 10 -8.62 12.77 22.66
C VAL A 10 -9.74 13.15 21.70
N VAL A 11 -9.43 13.28 20.41
CA VAL A 11 -10.42 13.55 19.35
C VAL A 11 -11.45 12.41 19.29
N ALA A 12 -11.02 11.14 19.24
CA ALA A 12 -11.93 9.98 19.24
C ALA A 12 -12.85 9.97 20.47
N TYR A 13 -12.31 10.29 21.64
CA TYR A 13 -13.07 10.37 22.89
C TYR A 13 -14.18 11.42 22.80
N LEU A 14 -13.87 12.63 22.33
CA LEU A 14 -14.86 13.70 22.15
C LEU A 14 -15.90 13.35 21.10
N MET A 15 -15.47 12.75 19.97
CA MET A 15 -16.38 12.27 18.93
C MET A 15 -17.42 11.32 19.50
N ARG A 16 -17.00 10.31 20.28
CA ARG A 16 -17.91 9.33 20.88
C ARG A 16 -18.81 9.93 21.96
N ARG A 17 -18.25 10.76 22.85
CA ARG A 17 -18.99 11.32 24.00
C ARG A 17 -20.06 12.32 23.57
N ASN A 18 -19.79 13.09 22.52
CA ASN A 18 -20.63 14.20 22.10
C ASN A 18 -21.28 13.97 20.73
N HIS A 19 -21.14 12.76 20.15
CA HIS A 19 -21.67 12.40 18.83
C HIS A 19 -21.22 13.37 17.71
N LEU A 20 -19.94 13.74 17.72
CA LEU A 20 -19.36 14.70 16.77
C LEU A 20 -18.69 14.01 15.59
N SER A 21 -18.69 14.69 14.45
CA SER A 21 -17.79 14.40 13.33
C SER A 21 -16.32 14.60 13.72
N TYR A 22 -15.42 14.08 12.88
CA TYR A 22 -13.99 14.30 13.06
C TYR A 22 -13.66 15.80 13.03
N GLU A 23 -14.21 16.54 12.06
CA GLU A 23 -13.97 17.96 11.85
C GLU A 23 -14.39 18.79 13.06
N GLU A 24 -15.56 18.52 13.63
CA GLU A 24 -16.06 19.21 14.83
C GLU A 24 -15.19 18.93 16.06
N ALA A 25 -14.88 17.66 16.32
CA ALA A 25 -14.06 17.27 17.45
C ALA A 25 -12.61 17.79 17.32
N TYR A 26 -12.03 17.75 16.12
CA TYR A 26 -10.72 18.31 15.81
C TYR A 26 -10.68 19.81 16.09
N ASN A 27 -11.68 20.56 15.64
CA ASN A 27 -11.76 22.00 15.86
C ASN A 27 -11.82 22.35 17.36
N ILE A 28 -12.52 21.57 18.17
CA ILE A 28 -12.57 21.77 19.63
C ILE A 28 -11.18 21.61 20.25
N VAL A 29 -10.46 20.53 19.89
CA VAL A 29 -9.13 20.26 20.45
C VAL A 29 -8.10 21.26 19.94
N SER A 30 -8.14 21.60 18.64
CA SER A 30 -7.20 22.51 17.98
C SER A 30 -7.23 23.93 18.57
N ARG A 31 -8.40 24.39 19.03
CA ARG A 31 -8.54 25.67 19.74
C ARG A 31 -7.82 25.71 21.10
N LYS A 32 -7.57 24.56 21.71
CA LYS A 32 -6.89 24.46 23.02
C LYS A 32 -5.42 24.08 22.89
N ARG A 33 -5.05 23.39 21.80
CA ARG A 33 -3.69 22.90 21.58
C ARG A 33 -3.44 22.67 20.10
N SER A 34 -2.25 23.02 19.63
CA SER A 34 -1.78 22.64 18.30
C SER A 34 -1.65 21.12 18.17
N ILE A 35 -2.53 20.53 17.37
CA ILE A 35 -2.57 19.09 17.09
C ILE A 35 -2.47 18.85 15.58
N PHE A 36 -1.80 17.77 15.19
CA PHE A 36 -1.63 17.34 13.81
C PHE A 36 -1.67 15.80 13.74
N PRO A 37 -2.87 15.18 13.83
CA PRO A 37 -3.06 13.77 13.50
C PRO A 37 -2.55 13.46 12.09
N ASN A 38 -1.90 12.32 11.88
CA ASN A 38 -1.53 11.90 10.53
C ASN A 38 -2.76 11.45 9.72
N ASN A 39 -2.67 11.42 8.39
CA ASN A 39 -3.79 11.03 7.51
C ASN A 39 -4.36 9.65 7.84
N GLY A 40 -3.53 8.71 8.31
CA GLY A 40 -3.98 7.40 8.78
C GLY A 40 -4.95 7.51 9.97
N PHE A 41 -4.59 8.29 10.98
CA PHE A 41 -5.46 8.57 12.13
C PHE A 41 -6.69 9.37 11.72
N ILE A 42 -6.56 10.36 10.83
CA ILE A 42 -7.71 11.12 10.30
C ILE A 42 -8.71 10.18 9.63
N ASN A 43 -8.22 9.30 8.74
CA ASN A 43 -9.06 8.34 8.04
C ASN A 43 -9.69 7.32 8.99
N GLN A 44 -8.96 6.86 10.01
CA GLN A 44 -9.51 6.00 11.07
C GLN A 44 -10.60 6.71 11.87
N LEU A 45 -10.42 7.99 12.22
CA LEU A 45 -11.42 8.79 12.95
C LEU A 45 -12.67 9.04 12.09
N LYS A 46 -12.50 9.32 10.79
CA LYS A 46 -13.62 9.44 9.84
C LYS A 46 -14.37 8.12 9.71
N LEU A 47 -13.66 7.00 9.57
CA LEU A 47 -14.26 5.67 9.56
C LEU A 47 -15.00 5.38 10.87
N PHE A 48 -14.43 5.76 12.01
CA PHE A 48 -15.05 5.64 13.31
C PHE A 48 -16.37 6.42 13.40
N HIS A 49 -16.43 7.64 12.83
CA HIS A 49 -17.68 8.39 12.70
C HIS A 49 -18.70 7.68 11.80
N THR A 50 -18.27 7.17 10.64
CA THR A 50 -19.13 6.40 9.72
C THR A 50 -19.72 5.17 10.42
N MET A 51 -18.95 4.51 11.27
CA MET A 51 -19.38 3.39 12.10
C MET A 51 -20.11 3.83 13.38
N LYS A 52 -20.65 5.05 13.41
CA LYS A 52 -21.43 5.62 14.51
C LYS A 52 -20.71 5.54 15.86
N TRP A 53 -19.41 5.87 15.85
CA TRP A 53 -18.54 5.86 17.03
C TRP A 53 -18.42 4.50 17.73
N THR A 54 -18.60 3.43 16.95
CA THR A 54 -18.36 2.06 17.37
C THR A 54 -17.28 1.42 16.51
N VAL A 55 -16.69 0.33 17.00
CA VAL A 55 -15.73 -0.48 16.23
C VAL A 55 -16.25 -1.91 16.21
N ASN A 56 -17.16 -2.18 15.28
CA ASN A 56 -17.63 -3.54 15.04
C ASN A 56 -16.69 -4.22 14.03
N ARG A 57 -16.04 -5.30 14.46
CA ARG A 57 -15.09 -6.05 13.63
C ARG A 57 -15.74 -6.83 12.49
N ASP A 58 -17.02 -7.14 12.63
CA ASP A 58 -17.81 -7.87 11.64
C ASP A 58 -18.49 -6.93 10.64
N SER A 59 -18.38 -5.62 10.85
CA SER A 59 -18.93 -4.63 9.91
C SER A 59 -18.21 -4.74 8.56
N PRO A 60 -18.95 -4.74 7.43
CA PRO A 60 -18.36 -4.68 6.09
C PRO A 60 -17.41 -3.49 5.91
N LEU A 61 -17.65 -2.36 6.59
CA LEU A 61 -16.78 -1.19 6.54
C LEU A 61 -15.45 -1.44 7.26
N PHE A 62 -15.49 -2.12 8.42
CA PHE A 62 -14.28 -2.49 9.15
C PHE A 62 -13.52 -3.58 8.42
N GLN A 63 -14.21 -4.59 7.89
CA GLN A 63 -13.61 -5.63 7.06
C GLN A 63 -12.96 -5.04 5.81
N GLN A 64 -13.64 -4.14 5.08
CA GLN A 64 -13.06 -3.45 3.92
C GLN A 64 -11.85 -2.59 4.32
N TYR A 65 -11.91 -1.89 5.46
CA TYR A 65 -10.77 -1.14 5.97
C TYR A 65 -9.58 -2.06 6.28
N MET A 66 -9.84 -3.19 6.95
CA MET A 66 -8.82 -4.19 7.27
C MET A 66 -8.27 -4.83 6.01
N THR A 67 -9.13 -5.21 5.05
CA THR A 67 -8.73 -5.71 3.74
C THR A 67 -7.90 -4.67 3.01
N LYS A 68 -8.31 -3.40 2.86
CA LYS A 68 -7.44 -2.38 2.25
C LYS A 68 -6.11 -2.21 2.98
N ARG A 69 -6.09 -2.37 4.30
CA ARG A 69 -4.88 -2.33 5.10
C ARG A 69 -3.98 -3.56 4.90
N THR A 70 -4.54 -4.75 4.71
CA THR A 70 -3.80 -6.01 4.44
C THR A 70 -3.46 -6.19 2.96
N PHE A 71 -4.32 -5.72 2.06
CA PHE A 71 -4.23 -5.76 0.59
C PHE A 71 -3.40 -4.61 0.03
N SER A 72 -3.20 -3.51 0.78
CA SER A 72 -2.10 -2.57 0.48
C SER A 72 -0.70 -3.17 0.73
N VAL A 73 -0.62 -4.40 1.25
CA VAL A 73 0.58 -5.26 1.28
C VAL A 73 0.54 -6.31 0.16
N PHE A 74 -0.61 -6.52 -0.50
CA PHE A 74 -0.82 -7.56 -1.51
C PHE A 74 -1.93 -7.12 -2.49
N THR A 75 -1.51 -6.57 -3.63
CA THR A 75 -2.21 -6.51 -4.94
C THR A 75 -3.08 -5.29 -5.27
N ASP A 76 -2.68 -4.61 -6.35
CA ASP A 76 -3.64 -4.09 -7.33
C ASP A 76 -4.27 -5.32 -8.03
N TYR A 77 -5.60 -5.44 -8.03
CA TYR A 77 -6.33 -6.34 -8.93
C TYR A 77 -7.59 -5.62 -9.43
N ASN A 78 -7.47 -4.94 -10.55
CA ASN A 78 -8.38 -5.29 -11.64
C ASN A 78 -7.75 -6.51 -12.30
N GLY A 79 -8.44 -7.64 -12.23
CA GLY A 79 -7.96 -8.89 -12.79
C GLY A 79 -8.02 -8.88 -14.31
N ASP A 80 -7.04 -8.25 -14.95
CA ASP A 80 -6.83 -8.45 -16.39
C ASP A 80 -5.35 -8.41 -16.76
N LEU A 81 -4.94 -9.44 -17.49
CA LEU A 81 -3.62 -9.57 -18.10
C LEU A 81 -3.57 -8.63 -19.31
N LEU A 82 -2.92 -7.47 -19.21
CA LEU A 82 -2.50 -6.74 -20.40
C LEU A 82 -1.05 -6.27 -20.30
N GLU A 83 -0.25 -6.98 -21.08
CA GLU A 83 1.08 -6.64 -21.55
C GLU A 83 1.04 -5.31 -22.32
N SER A 84 1.64 -4.27 -21.76
CA SER A 84 2.02 -3.07 -22.53
C SER A 84 3.27 -2.46 -21.93
N GLN A 85 4.38 -2.92 -22.51
CA GLN A 85 5.70 -2.34 -22.44
C GLN A 85 5.58 -0.88 -22.86
N THR A 86 5.97 0.08 -22.02
CA THR A 86 7.30 0.70 -22.09
C THR A 86 7.41 1.71 -20.92
N VAL A 87 8.63 1.86 -20.37
CA VAL A 87 9.06 2.77 -19.26
C VAL A 87 9.07 2.20 -17.83
N CYS A 88 8.52 1.01 -17.58
CA CYS A 88 8.29 0.47 -16.22
C CYS A 88 9.11 -0.79 -15.82
N GLN A 89 10.38 -0.91 -16.24
CA GLN A 89 11.15 -2.17 -16.10
C GLN A 89 11.93 -2.38 -14.79
N LEU A 90 11.84 -1.49 -13.79
CA LEU A 90 12.52 -1.71 -12.49
C LEU A 90 11.63 -2.30 -11.40
N HIS A 91 10.30 -2.34 -11.51
CA HIS A 91 9.40 -2.68 -10.39
C HIS A 91 8.70 -4.05 -10.47
N ASN A 92 8.77 -4.78 -11.60
CA ASN A 92 8.03 -6.05 -11.74
C ASN A 92 8.82 -7.32 -11.40
N THR A 93 10.13 -7.24 -11.15
CA THR A 93 10.88 -8.43 -10.72
C THR A 93 10.82 -8.57 -9.20
N PRO A 94 10.19 -9.63 -8.66
CA PRO A 94 10.15 -9.86 -7.22
C PRO A 94 11.59 -9.89 -6.71
N SER A 95 11.87 -9.07 -5.71
CA SER A 95 13.26 -8.84 -5.27
C SER A 95 13.33 -8.85 -3.75
N SER A 96 14.42 -9.39 -3.23
CA SER A 96 14.79 -9.30 -1.82
C SER A 96 15.77 -8.15 -1.62
N PHE A 97 15.56 -7.36 -0.58
CA PHE A 97 16.44 -6.27 -0.16
C PHE A 97 17.27 -6.73 1.02
N ARG A 98 18.59 -6.70 0.85
CA ARG A 98 19.55 -7.33 1.77
C ARG A 98 20.52 -6.29 2.30
N CYS A 99 20.92 -6.43 3.55
CA CYS A 99 21.98 -5.60 4.11
C CYS A 99 23.26 -5.76 3.28
N LYS A 100 23.87 -4.66 2.85
CA LYS A 100 25.08 -4.69 2.01
C LYS A 100 26.30 -5.28 2.75
N LYS A 101 26.34 -5.15 4.08
CA LYS A 101 27.44 -5.65 4.92
C LYS A 101 27.39 -7.16 5.14
N CYS A 102 26.24 -7.72 5.54
CA CYS A 102 26.12 -9.14 5.92
C CYS A 102 25.17 -9.96 5.06
N ARG A 103 24.54 -9.36 4.04
CA ARG A 103 23.59 -9.99 3.11
C ARG A 103 22.30 -10.55 3.75
N GLN A 104 22.06 -10.29 5.03
CA GLN A 104 20.81 -10.58 5.73
C GLN A 104 19.63 -9.93 4.99
N VAL A 105 18.56 -10.70 4.76
CA VAL A 105 17.32 -10.17 4.17
C VAL A 105 16.64 -9.25 5.17
N LEU A 106 16.32 -8.03 4.74
CA LEU A 106 15.64 -7.03 5.57
C LEU A 106 14.15 -6.95 5.23
N PHE A 107 13.82 -6.96 3.93
CA PHE A 107 12.45 -6.94 3.41
C PHE A 107 12.42 -7.35 1.94
N ASN A 108 11.23 -7.58 1.40
CA ASN A 108 10.97 -7.92 0.00
C ASN A 108 10.27 -6.76 -0.74
N SER A 109 10.23 -6.84 -2.07
CA SER A 109 9.61 -5.82 -2.93
C SER A 109 8.12 -5.57 -2.62
N ASN A 110 7.38 -6.54 -2.11
CA ASN A 110 5.97 -6.38 -1.69
C ASN A 110 5.80 -5.59 -0.37
N GLN A 111 6.87 -5.41 0.40
CA GLN A 111 6.87 -4.63 1.64
C GLN A 111 7.28 -3.16 1.42
N LEU A 112 7.57 -2.79 0.17
CA LEU A 112 7.82 -1.40 -0.19
C LEU A 112 6.50 -0.63 -0.26
N ARG A 113 6.48 0.54 0.37
CA ARG A 113 5.36 1.49 0.31
C ARG A 113 5.41 2.28 -0.99
N ILE A 114 4.35 2.13 -1.77
CA ILE A 114 4.08 2.97 -2.95
C ILE A 114 3.25 4.17 -2.48
N HIS A 115 3.70 5.38 -2.81
CA HIS A 115 2.94 6.62 -2.56
C HIS A 115 2.77 7.40 -3.86
N GLN A 116 1.73 8.23 -3.90
CA GLN A 116 1.34 8.99 -5.08
C GLN A 116 2.05 10.35 -5.08
N LYS A 117 2.48 10.84 -6.25
CA LYS A 117 3.02 12.20 -6.38
C LYS A 117 1.91 13.23 -6.10
N PRO A 118 2.24 14.42 -5.56
CA PRO A 118 1.27 15.51 -5.51
C PRO A 118 0.88 15.88 -6.95
N GLU A 119 -0.41 16.09 -7.23
CA GLU A 119 -0.82 16.63 -8.52
C GLU A 119 -0.21 18.02 -8.68
N THR A 120 0.70 18.19 -9.64
CA THR A 120 1.20 19.50 -10.04
C THR A 120 0.13 20.18 -10.87
N THR A 121 -0.89 20.77 -10.25
CA THR A 121 -1.73 21.75 -10.96
C THR A 121 -0.96 23.08 -11.01
N PRO A 122 -0.67 23.63 -12.21
CA PRO A 122 -0.46 25.06 -12.30
C PRO A 122 -1.81 25.71 -12.02
N ASN A 123 -1.96 26.37 -10.88
CA ASN A 123 -3.16 27.16 -10.53
C ASN A 123 -3.60 28.02 -11.73
N PRO A 124 -4.81 27.82 -12.30
CA PRO A 124 -5.51 28.88 -12.97
C PRO A 124 -6.39 29.58 -11.92
N LEU A 125 -6.23 30.89 -11.88
CA LEU A 125 -6.92 31.81 -11.01
C LEU A 125 -8.44 31.59 -11.00
N ILE A 126 -8.99 31.78 -9.81
CA ILE A 126 -10.34 32.21 -9.48
C ILE A 126 -11.00 32.94 -10.66
N ASN A 127 -12.16 32.46 -11.12
CA ASN A 127 -13.33 33.33 -11.38
C ASN A 127 -14.63 32.54 -11.55
N SER A 128 -15.64 33.00 -10.79
CA SER A 128 -17.05 32.64 -10.87
C SER A 128 -17.63 32.80 -12.28
N THR A 129 -18.55 31.92 -12.67
CA THR A 129 -19.86 32.31 -13.23
C THR A 129 -20.85 31.13 -13.27
N LYS A 130 -22.12 31.49 -13.15
CA LYS A 130 -23.34 30.66 -13.03
C LYS A 130 -23.59 29.76 -14.25
N SER A 131 -24.15 28.56 -14.07
CA SER A 131 -25.21 28.04 -14.95
C SER A 131 -26.04 26.93 -14.27
N LYS A 132 -27.26 26.77 -14.79
CA LYS A 132 -28.47 26.14 -14.23
C LYS A 132 -28.59 24.63 -14.55
N ASN A 133 -29.46 23.96 -13.78
CA ASN A 133 -30.01 22.59 -13.85
C ASN A 133 -30.17 21.94 -15.25
N THR A 134 -29.95 20.62 -15.32
CA THR A 134 -30.99 19.57 -15.52
C THR A 134 -30.51 18.21 -15.02
N ASP A 135 -31.42 17.43 -14.42
CA ASP A 135 -31.20 16.11 -13.81
C ASP A 135 -31.06 14.98 -14.85
N ASN A 136 -30.17 14.01 -14.60
CA ASN A 136 -30.49 12.58 -14.71
C ASN A 136 -29.42 11.69 -14.04
N VAL A 137 -29.93 10.79 -13.22
CA VAL A 137 -29.33 9.82 -12.28
C VAL A 137 -28.13 9.03 -12.82
N SER A 138 -26.99 9.06 -12.10
CA SER A 138 -26.19 7.86 -11.75
C SER A 138 -25.00 8.18 -10.83
N SER A 139 -24.93 7.43 -9.73
CA SER A 139 -23.88 7.39 -8.70
C SER A 139 -23.70 8.64 -7.83
N VAL A 140 -23.76 8.43 -6.52
CA VAL A 140 -23.46 9.42 -5.47
C VAL A 140 -21.98 9.79 -5.56
N LEU A 141 -21.66 10.77 -6.42
CA LEU A 141 -20.37 11.42 -6.45
C LEU A 141 -20.30 12.40 -5.27
N ILE A 142 -19.38 12.13 -4.33
CA ILE A 142 -18.86 13.17 -3.46
C ILE A 142 -18.32 14.25 -4.39
N LYS A 143 -18.91 15.44 -4.32
CA LYS A 143 -18.56 16.59 -5.14
C LYS A 143 -17.05 16.84 -5.06
N GLY A 144 -16.32 16.54 -6.15
CA GLY A 144 -14.90 16.91 -6.29
C GLY A 144 -13.88 15.80 -6.59
N VAL A 145 -14.26 14.57 -6.95
CA VAL A 145 -13.28 13.54 -7.39
C VAL A 145 -13.63 13.02 -8.77
N SER A 146 -12.95 13.54 -9.81
CA SER A 146 -12.93 12.88 -11.13
C SER A 146 -12.12 11.58 -11.03
N LEU A 147 -12.78 10.44 -11.22
CA LEU A 147 -12.22 9.09 -11.07
C LEU A 147 -11.29 8.65 -12.22
N ASN A 148 -10.77 9.57 -13.02
CA ASN A 148 -10.01 9.24 -14.23
C ASN A 148 -8.54 9.70 -14.22
N ASN A 149 -8.06 10.27 -13.12
CA ASN A 149 -6.62 10.47 -12.95
C ASN A 149 -6.06 9.21 -12.29
N SER A 150 -5.46 8.33 -13.09
CA SER A 150 -4.57 7.29 -12.55
C SER A 150 -3.48 8.00 -11.74
N PRO A 151 -3.44 7.85 -10.41
CA PRO A 151 -2.53 8.64 -9.60
C PRO A 151 -1.09 8.29 -9.98
N LEU A 152 -0.34 9.27 -10.46
CA LEU A 152 1.05 9.05 -10.89
C LEU A 152 1.86 8.51 -9.70
N GLN A 153 2.22 7.23 -9.79
CA GLN A 153 3.04 6.57 -8.78
C GLN A 153 4.41 7.27 -8.68
N CYS A 154 4.96 7.33 -7.47
CA CYS A 154 6.29 7.89 -7.25
C CYS A 154 7.36 7.11 -8.04
N ASP A 155 8.12 7.82 -8.87
CA ASP A 155 9.24 7.30 -9.68
C ASP A 155 10.60 7.55 -9.04
N LYS A 156 10.64 8.22 -7.87
CA LYS A 156 11.88 8.58 -7.16
C LYS A 156 12.54 7.40 -6.48
N ASN A 157 11.86 6.25 -6.48
CA ASN A 157 12.51 4.95 -6.30
C ASN A 157 13.05 4.77 -4.86
N GLU A 158 12.64 5.65 -3.93
CA GLU A 158 12.96 5.63 -2.49
C GLU A 158 12.44 4.35 -1.81
N LEU A 159 13.17 3.86 -0.80
CA LEU A 159 12.86 2.58 -0.14
C LEU A 159 12.10 2.81 1.17
N PHE A 160 10.85 3.25 1.05
CA PHE A 160 9.94 3.33 2.20
C PHE A 160 9.26 2.00 2.47
N CYS A 161 9.05 1.67 3.73
CA CYS A 161 8.29 0.51 4.19
C CYS A 161 7.32 0.90 5.31
N ASP A 162 6.43 -0.03 5.63
CA ASP A 162 5.80 -0.06 6.95
C ASP A 162 6.79 -0.46 8.05
N PRO A 163 6.47 -0.21 9.34
CA PRO A 163 7.21 -0.82 10.44
C PRO A 163 7.21 -2.35 10.27
N LEU A 164 8.40 -2.94 10.18
CA LEU A 164 8.59 -4.38 10.06
C LEU A 164 8.76 -4.98 11.45
N GLU A 165 8.43 -6.25 11.63
CA GLU A 165 8.53 -6.92 12.93
C GLU A 165 9.92 -6.73 13.59
N TRP A 166 11.00 -6.88 12.82
CA TRP A 166 12.36 -6.70 13.31
C TRP A 166 12.73 -5.24 13.60
N THR A 167 12.00 -4.24 13.10
CA THR A 167 12.29 -2.84 13.44
C THR A 167 11.63 -2.41 14.76
N LEU A 168 10.57 -3.09 15.18
CA LEU A 168 9.72 -2.66 16.31
C LEU A 168 10.51 -2.51 17.62
N HIS A 169 11.42 -3.44 17.92
CA HIS A 169 12.18 -3.43 19.17
C HIS A 169 13.12 -2.22 19.32
N SER A 170 13.50 -1.56 18.21
CA SER A 170 14.41 -0.40 18.20
C SER A 170 13.70 0.93 17.94
N THR A 171 12.36 0.97 18.05
CA THR A 171 11.53 2.12 17.63
C THR A 171 10.69 2.74 18.77
N SER A 172 11.18 2.67 20.00
CA SER A 172 10.54 3.28 21.17
C SER A 172 10.40 4.81 21.05
N ASP A 173 11.40 5.46 20.47
CA ASP A 173 11.42 6.91 20.24
C ASP A 173 10.52 7.33 19.06
N VAL A 174 10.26 8.64 18.91
CA VAL A 174 9.46 9.19 17.80
C VAL A 174 10.21 9.14 16.47
N GLN A 175 11.53 9.25 16.49
CA GLN A 175 12.40 9.17 15.33
C GLN A 175 13.71 8.52 15.73
N GLY A 176 14.40 7.89 14.79
CA GLY A 176 15.64 7.21 15.09
C GLY A 176 16.29 6.54 13.89
N LYS A 177 17.28 5.70 14.18
CA LYS A 177 18.08 4.97 13.18
C LYS A 177 17.65 3.51 13.15
N LEU A 178 17.68 2.90 11.97
CA LEU A 178 17.44 1.47 11.78
C LEU A 178 18.78 0.75 11.61
N TYR A 179 18.96 -0.35 12.34
CA TYR A 179 20.18 -1.16 12.34
C TYR A 179 19.88 -2.59 11.91
N CYS A 180 20.73 -3.15 11.06
CA CYS A 180 20.57 -4.52 10.58
C CYS A 180 20.60 -5.52 11.74
N PRO A 181 19.63 -6.45 11.85
CA PRO A 181 19.60 -7.44 12.93
C PRO A 181 20.75 -8.44 12.85
N GLY A 182 21.35 -8.64 11.67
CA GLY A 182 22.45 -9.59 11.48
C GLY A 182 23.85 -9.04 11.76
N CYS A 183 24.08 -7.74 11.66
CA CYS A 183 25.44 -7.17 11.79
C CYS A 183 25.52 -5.78 12.45
N ASN A 184 24.38 -5.29 12.93
CA ASN A 184 24.22 -3.98 13.56
C ASN A 184 24.71 -2.78 12.73
N ALA A 185 24.89 -2.94 11.41
CA ALA A 185 25.18 -1.82 10.53
C ALA A 185 23.94 -0.93 10.37
N LYS A 186 24.11 0.39 10.35
CA LYS A 186 23.00 1.31 10.06
C LYS A 186 22.48 1.04 8.65
N VAL A 187 21.19 0.78 8.49
CA VAL A 187 20.55 0.50 7.18
C VAL A 187 19.50 1.53 6.79
N GLY A 188 19.09 2.39 7.71
CA GLY A 188 18.08 3.41 7.44
C GLY A 188 17.78 4.29 8.65
N SER A 189 16.61 4.91 8.60
CA SER A 189 16.03 5.72 9.66
C SER A 189 14.52 5.53 9.71
N PHE A 190 13.93 5.89 10.84
CA PHE A 190 12.49 5.93 10.98
C PHE A 190 12.04 7.28 11.55
N ASN A 191 10.86 7.73 11.13
CA ASN A 191 10.14 8.84 11.75
C ASN A 191 8.65 8.50 11.81
N TRP A 192 8.11 8.38 13.02
CA TRP A 192 6.69 8.08 13.23
C TRP A 192 5.76 9.24 12.82
N CYS A 193 6.27 10.46 12.77
CA CYS A 193 5.56 11.63 12.24
C CYS A 193 5.67 11.75 10.72
N GLY A 194 6.48 10.89 10.09
CA GLY A 194 6.74 10.89 8.67
C GLY A 194 7.90 11.78 8.25
N GLU A 195 8.21 11.73 6.98
CA GLU A 195 9.22 12.56 6.33
C GLU A 195 8.83 12.81 4.86
N PRO A 196 9.33 13.89 4.25
CA PRO A 196 9.05 14.17 2.85
C PRO A 196 9.85 13.22 1.95
N CYS A 197 9.19 12.59 0.98
CA CYS A 197 9.86 11.96 -0.15
C CYS A 197 10.40 13.03 -1.10
N VAL A 198 11.44 12.68 -1.88
CA VAL A 198 12.00 13.50 -2.96
C VAL A 198 10.94 13.95 -3.99
N CYS A 199 9.84 13.21 -4.14
CA CYS A 199 8.74 13.61 -5.01
C CYS A 199 7.84 14.73 -4.43
N GLY A 200 8.06 15.14 -3.17
CA GLY A 200 7.27 16.12 -2.45
C GLY A 200 6.16 15.53 -1.57
N THR A 201 5.86 14.23 -1.70
CA THR A 201 4.82 13.59 -0.88
C THR A 201 5.30 13.33 0.54
N TRP A 202 4.47 13.65 1.52
CA TRP A 202 4.71 13.35 2.92
C TRP A 202 4.38 11.89 3.24
N VAL A 203 5.36 11.07 3.62
CA VAL A 203 5.20 9.63 3.88
C VAL A 203 5.07 9.37 5.38
N VAL A 204 4.02 8.67 5.83
CA VAL A 204 3.78 8.35 7.26
C VAL A 204 3.27 6.91 7.45
N PRO A 205 3.84 6.13 8.39
CA PRO A 205 5.10 6.39 9.08
C PRO A 205 6.27 6.27 8.08
N ALA A 206 7.33 7.06 8.28
CA ALA A 206 8.48 7.04 7.38
C ALA A 206 9.53 6.06 7.89
N PHE A 207 9.43 4.78 7.51
CA PHE A 207 10.54 3.83 7.67
C PHE A 207 11.32 3.79 6.37
N HIS A 208 12.41 4.53 6.33
CA HIS A 208 13.17 4.78 5.12
C HIS A 208 14.53 4.10 5.18
N PHE A 209 14.75 3.24 4.19
CA PHE A 209 15.97 2.48 4.02
C PHE A 209 16.94 3.12 3.03
N ASN A 210 18.21 3.22 3.42
CA ASN A 210 19.22 3.86 2.58
C ASN A 210 19.81 2.86 1.58
N ARG A 211 19.71 3.19 0.29
CA ARG A 211 20.25 2.39 -0.83
C ARG A 211 21.75 2.12 -0.74
N ASN A 212 22.54 3.02 -0.17
CA ASN A 212 23.98 2.81 -0.02
C ASN A 212 24.29 1.64 0.92
N HIS A 213 23.34 1.27 1.78
CA HIS A 213 23.50 0.24 2.80
C HIS A 213 22.72 -1.05 2.48
N ILE A 214 22.04 -1.11 1.32
CA ILE A 214 21.17 -2.22 0.94
C ILE A 214 21.37 -2.61 -0.52
N ASP A 215 21.46 -3.91 -0.76
CA ASP A 215 21.49 -4.49 -2.10
C ASP A 215 20.12 -5.05 -2.47
N ARG A 216 19.68 -4.80 -3.70
CA ARG A 216 18.52 -5.45 -4.29
C ARG A 216 18.96 -6.71 -5.02
N VAL A 217 18.38 -7.85 -4.68
CA VAL A 217 18.64 -9.15 -5.31
C VAL A 217 17.34 -9.72 -5.89
N PRO A 218 17.22 -9.89 -7.21
CA PRO A 218 16.07 -10.52 -7.83
C PRO A 218 15.85 -11.93 -7.30
N ILE A 219 14.60 -12.26 -6.96
CA ILE A 219 14.17 -13.60 -6.56
C ILE A 219 13.90 -14.35 -7.86
N ARG A 220 14.81 -15.23 -8.27
CA ARG A 220 14.54 -16.17 -9.35
C ARG A 220 13.59 -17.24 -8.83
N SER A 221 12.40 -17.35 -9.40
CA SER A 221 11.57 -18.54 -9.24
C SER A 221 12.42 -19.74 -9.65
N ARG A 222 12.68 -20.68 -8.74
CA ARG A 222 13.31 -21.94 -9.15
C ARG A 222 12.40 -22.57 -10.19
N ASN A 223 12.96 -22.87 -11.36
CA ASN A 223 12.30 -23.60 -12.43
C ASN A 223 11.56 -24.79 -11.83
N VAL A 224 10.25 -24.84 -12.04
CA VAL A 224 9.52 -26.11 -12.05
C VAL A 224 10.24 -26.95 -13.10
N ILE A 225 10.89 -28.03 -12.67
CA ILE A 225 11.43 -29.02 -13.59
C ILE A 225 10.19 -29.63 -14.25
N THR A 226 9.83 -29.14 -15.43
CA THR A 226 8.91 -29.85 -16.31
C THR A 226 9.60 -31.15 -16.67
N ILE A 227 9.18 -32.24 -16.04
CA ILE A 227 9.56 -33.59 -16.46
C ILE A 227 9.06 -33.73 -17.90
N PRO A 228 9.92 -33.99 -18.91
CA PRO A 228 9.43 -34.24 -20.25
C PRO A 228 8.61 -35.53 -20.23
N SER A 229 7.32 -35.43 -20.51
CA SER A 229 6.48 -36.59 -20.80
C SER A 229 7.05 -37.31 -22.01
N LYS A 230 7.36 -38.61 -21.85
CA LYS A 230 7.72 -39.50 -22.95
C LYS A 230 6.70 -39.38 -24.08
N PRO A 231 7.13 -39.35 -25.35
CA PRO A 231 6.19 -39.42 -26.47
C PRO A 231 5.44 -40.75 -26.44
N VAL A 232 4.12 -40.68 -26.56
CA VAL A 232 3.26 -41.84 -26.81
C VAL A 232 3.52 -42.28 -28.24
N GLU A 233 4.01 -43.49 -28.42
CA GLU A 233 4.13 -44.11 -29.75
C GLU A 233 2.72 -44.45 -30.25
N ASP A 234 2.33 -43.79 -31.34
CA ASP A 234 1.18 -44.17 -32.16
C ASP A 234 1.45 -45.54 -32.79
N ASN A 235 0.78 -46.58 -32.28
CA ASN A 235 0.65 -47.85 -32.98
C ASN A 235 -0.82 -48.08 -33.31
N ASN A 236 -1.21 -47.57 -34.47
CA ASN A 236 -2.44 -47.98 -35.14
C ASN A 236 -2.05 -48.63 -36.48
N SER A 237 -1.75 -49.93 -36.43
CA SER A 237 -1.62 -50.77 -37.61
C SER A 237 -2.72 -51.82 -37.60
N PHE A 238 -3.69 -51.58 -38.48
CA PHE A 238 -4.64 -52.54 -38.99
C PHE A 238 -3.93 -53.83 -39.43
N VAL A 239 -4.38 -54.98 -38.92
CA VAL A 239 -4.24 -56.25 -39.62
C VAL A 239 -5.56 -57.01 -39.56
N THR A 240 -5.92 -57.49 -40.73
CA THR A 240 -7.15 -58.09 -41.22
C THR A 240 -7.53 -59.41 -40.54
N ASN A 241 -8.83 -59.59 -40.28
CA ASN A 241 -9.44 -60.90 -40.06
C ASN A 241 -9.46 -61.71 -41.36
N ALA A 242 -8.87 -62.90 -41.35
CA ALA A 242 -9.12 -63.96 -42.31
C ALA A 242 -9.13 -65.31 -41.56
N ASP A 243 -10.26 -65.99 -41.67
CA ASP A 243 -10.50 -67.45 -41.65
C ASP A 243 -9.91 -68.33 -40.53
N MET A 244 -10.77 -69.08 -39.83
CA MET A 244 -11.21 -70.43 -40.27
C MET A 244 -11.79 -71.20 -39.06
N ASN A 245 -13.11 -71.42 -39.06
CA ASN A 245 -13.78 -72.36 -38.16
C ASN A 245 -13.41 -73.79 -38.57
N GLN A 246 -13.05 -74.61 -37.58
CA GLN A 246 -13.07 -76.07 -37.66
C GLN A 246 -14.53 -76.56 -37.61
N SER A 247 -14.94 -77.33 -38.61
CA SER A 247 -15.76 -78.56 -38.50
C SER A 247 -15.93 -79.15 -39.90
#